data_AF-A0A2R6IS54-F1
#
_entry.id   AF-A0A2R6IS54-F1
#
_cell.length_a   1.000
_cell.length_b   1.000
_cell.length_c   1.000
_cell.angle_alpha   90.00
_cell.angle_beta   90.00
_cell.angle_gamma   90.00
#
_symmetry.space_group_name_H-M   'P 1'
#
loop_
_entity.id
_entity.type
_entity.pdbx_description
1 polymer ?
#
loop_
_entity_poly.entity_id
_entity_poly.type
_entity_poly.pdbx_seq_one_letter_code
_entity_poly.pdbx_strand_id
1 'polypeptide(L)' 'MGVSVLDPEDPYRYVSVRGEAELTEEGADDHIDALARRHMNVDEYPHHGEESDARVIVRVPTDRVVTGG' A
#
# COMPACT_ATOMS: atom_id res chain seq x y z
N MET A 1 -6.73 -7.44 -9.39
CA MET A 1 -6.80 -6.10 -8.74
C MET A 1 -5.82 -5.16 -9.45
N GLY A 2 -5.85 -3.86 -9.17
CA GLY A 2 -4.86 -2.92 -9.71
C GLY A 2 -4.70 -1.66 -8.86
N VAL A 3 -3.49 -1.11 -8.86
CA VAL A 3 -3.10 0.10 -8.14
C VAL A 3 -2.56 1.11 -9.14
N SER A 4 -2.95 2.37 -9.00
CA SER A 4 -2.44 3.47 -9.84
C SER A 4 -1.85 4.55 -8.96
N VAL A 5 -0.65 5.01 -9.30
CA VAL A 5 0.04 6.11 -8.65
C VAL A 5 0.23 7.21 -9.68
N LEU A 6 -0.19 8.42 -9.32
CA LEU A 6 0.03 9.63 -10.11
C LEU A 6 1.22 10.40 -9.55
N ASP A 7 1.94 11.08 -10.43
CA ASP A 7 2.90 12.10 -10.01
C ASP A 7 2.11 13.29 -9.41
N PRO A 8 2.43 13.72 -8.16
CA PRO A 8 1.74 14.85 -7.54
C PRO A 8 1.98 16.19 -8.26
N GLU A 9 3.05 16.31 -9.05
CA GLU A 9 3.41 17.53 -9.78
C GLU A 9 2.85 17.54 -11.22
N ASP A 10 2.56 16.37 -11.79
CA ASP A 10 2.03 16.22 -13.15
C ASP A 10 1.02 15.06 -13.25
N PRO A 11 -0.30 15.34 -13.28
CA PRO A 11 -1.34 14.30 -13.29
C PRO A 11 -1.37 13.47 -14.60
N TYR A 12 -0.69 13.90 -15.66
CA TYR A 12 -0.56 13.10 -16.88
C TYR A 12 0.56 12.06 -16.78
N ARG A 13 1.46 12.21 -15.79
CA ARG A 13 2.49 11.23 -15.46
C ARG A 13 1.97 10.24 -14.42
N TYR A 14 1.90 8.97 -14.79
CA TYR A 14 1.40 7.91 -13.91
C TYR A 14 2.04 6.55 -14.18
N VAL A 15 1.93 5.69 -13.17
CA VAL A 15 2.16 4.25 -13.28
C VAL A 15 0.97 3.49 -12.71
N SER A 16 0.47 2.51 -13.47
CA SER A 16 -0.57 1.59 -13.04
C SER A 16 -0.04 0.16 -13.08
N VAL A 17 -0.20 -0.57 -11.99
CA VAL A 17 0.16 -1.98 -11.85
C VAL A 17 -1.11 -2.79 -11.68
N ARG A 18 -1.20 -3.94 -12.36
CA ARG A 18 -2.29 -4.90 -12.22
C ARG A 18 -1.72 -6.29 -11.98
N GLY A 19 -2.40 -7.04 -11.12
CA GLY A 19 -2.10 -8.43 -10.85
C GLY A 19 -3.15 -9.12 -9.98
N GLU A 20 -2.97 -10.43 -9.79
CA GLU A 20 -3.76 -11.22 -8.85
C GLU A 20 -3.24 -10.99 -7.42
N ALA A 21 -4.08 -10.43 -6.55
CA ALA A 21 -3.62 -10.03 -5.22
C ALA A 21 -3.55 -11.23 -4.27
N GLU A 22 -2.48 -11.28 -3.48
CA GLU A 22 -2.30 -12.22 -2.37
C GLU A 22 -2.52 -11.47 -1.04
N LEU A 23 -3.13 -12.13 -0.07
CA LEU A 23 -3.40 -11.58 1.26
C LEU A 23 -2.62 -12.37 2.31
N THR A 24 -2.04 -11.67 3.28
CA THR A 24 -1.41 -12.30 4.46
C THR A 24 -1.61 -11.44 5.71
N GLU A 25 -1.89 -12.07 6.84
CA GLU A 25 -1.90 -11.44 8.16
C GLU A 25 -0.49 -11.40 8.78
N GLU A 26 0.42 -12.28 8.33
CA GLU A 26 1.77 -12.39 8.87
C GLU A 26 2.56 -11.09 8.65
N GLY A 27 2.99 -10.48 9.77
CA GLY A 27 3.76 -9.23 9.76
C GLY A 27 2.96 -7.97 9.40
N ALA A 28 1.62 -8.04 9.36
CA ALA A 28 0.78 -6.92 8.96
C ALA A 28 0.82 -5.74 9.95
N ASP A 29 0.95 -6.02 11.24
CA ASP A 29 1.11 -5.00 12.29
C ASP A 29 2.45 -4.25 12.16
N ASP A 30 3.56 -4.98 12.04
CA ASP A 30 4.89 -4.38 11.81
C ASP A 30 4.92 -3.55 10.51
N HIS A 31 4.17 -4.01 9.49
CA HIS A 31 4.07 -3.33 8.20
C HIS A 31 3.36 -1.99 8.31
N ILE A 32 2.27 -1.90 9.08
CA ILE A 32 1.56 -0.62 9.26
C ILE A 32 2.40 0.36 10.08
N ASP A 33 3.19 -0.09 11.05
CA ASP A 33 4.13 0.77 11.77
C ASP A 33 5.21 1.32 10.84
N ALA A 34 5.73 0.50 9.92
CA ALA A 34 6.66 0.96 8.90
C ALA A 34 6.05 2.02 7.96
N LEU A 35 4.77 1.87 7.60
CA LEU A 35 4.06 2.88 6.81
C LEU A 35 3.77 4.16 7.62
N ALA A 36 3.43 4.04 8.90
CA ALA A 36 3.21 5.17 9.80
C ALA A 36 4.49 6.01 9.96
N ARG A 37 5.64 5.36 10.14
CA ARG A 37 6.95 6.03 10.14
C ARG A 37 7.19 6.80 8.85
N ARG A 38 6.92 6.16 7.70
CA ARG A 38 7.18 6.74 6.38
C ARG A 38 6.24 7.89 6.02
N HIS A 39 4.97 7.82 6.40
CA HIS A 39 3.92 8.72 5.88
C HIS A 39 3.33 9.66 6.93
N MET A 40 3.48 9.35 8.21
CA MET A 40 2.90 10.11 9.33
C MET A 40 3.97 10.66 10.30
N ASN A 41 5.24 10.28 10.14
CA ASN A 41 6.34 10.66 11.04
C ASN A 41 6.11 10.26 12.50
N VAL A 42 5.52 9.09 12.73
CA VAL A 42 5.33 8.48 14.06
C VAL A 42 5.90 7.06 14.06
N ASP A 43 6.41 6.58 15.20
CA ASP A 43 7.08 5.28 15.30
C ASP A 43 6.15 4.08 15.16
N GLU A 44 4.94 4.20 15.72
CA GLU A 44 3.88 3.19 15.72
C GLU A 44 2.59 3.78 15.13
N TYR A 45 1.77 2.93 14.53
CA TYR A 45 0.49 3.34 13.94
C TYR A 45 -0.47 3.81 15.04
N PRO A 46 -0.99 5.05 14.98
CA PRO A 46 -1.77 5.64 16.08
C PRO A 46 -3.07 4.90 16.42
N HIS A 47 -3.59 4.11 15.49
CA HIS A 47 -4.89 3.43 15.60
C HIS A 47 -4.77 1.93 15.86
N HIS A 48 -3.63 1.50 16.40
CA HIS A 48 -3.43 0.12 16.84
C HIS A 48 -4.53 -0.33 17.82
N GLY A 49 -5.08 -1.52 17.60
CA GLY A 49 -6.09 -2.12 18.47
C GLY A 49 -7.49 -1.47 18.44
N GLU A 50 -7.70 -0.41 17.66
CA GLU A 50 -9.04 0.15 17.39
C GLU A 50 -9.82 -0.70 16.36
N GLU A 51 -9.11 -1.54 15.61
CA GLU A 51 -9.67 -2.43 14.60
C GLU A 51 -10.25 -3.69 15.26
N SER A 52 -11.47 -4.07 14.87
CA SER A 52 -12.14 -5.28 15.38
C SER A 52 -11.73 -6.55 14.63
N ASP A 53 -11.11 -6.39 13.46
CA ASP A 53 -10.72 -7.46 12.53
C ASP A 53 -9.20 -7.48 12.33
N ALA A 54 -8.68 -8.63 11.89
CA ALA A 54 -7.26 -8.79 11.58
C ALA A 54 -6.83 -7.89 10.40
N ARG A 55 -5.71 -7.20 10.57
CA ARG A 55 -5.07 -6.42 9.51
C ARG A 55 -4.32 -7.35 8.56
N VAL A 56 -4.36 -7.03 7.26
CA VAL A 56 -3.69 -7.81 6.21
C VAL A 56 -2.80 -6.95 5.33
N ILE A 57 -1.71 -7.54 4.86
CA ILE A 57 -0.91 -7.03 3.75
C ILE A 57 -1.54 -7.50 2.45
N VAL A 58 -1.81 -6.55 1.55
CA VAL A 58 -2.24 -6.84 0.17
C VAL A 58 -1.03 -6.78 -0.74
N ARG A 59 -0.56 -7.93 -1.21
CA ARG A 59 0.54 -8.01 -2.17
C ARG A 59 0.00 -8.07 -3.58
N VAL A 60 0.37 -7.10 -4.41
CA VAL A 60 -0.03 -7.05 -5.82
C VAL A 60 1.21 -7.35 -6.68
N PRO A 61 1.32 -8.54 -7.27
CA PRO A 61 2.39 -8.86 -8.21
C PRO A 61 2.28 -7.98 -9.46
N THR A 62 3.43 -7.76 -10.10
CA THR A 62 3.54 -6.83 -11.22
C THR A 62 3.29 -7.54 -12.56
N ASP A 63 2.13 -8.20 -12.70
CA ASP A 63 1.80 -8.98 -13.90
C ASP A 63 1.65 -8.10 -15.14
N ARG A 64 1.11 -6.89 -14.94
CA ARG A 64 1.01 -5.88 -16.01
C ARG A 64 1.29 -4.48 -15.47
N VAL A 65 2.18 -3.77 -16.17
CA VAL A 65 2.49 -2.35 -15.93
C VAL A 65 2.01 -1.52 -17.12
N VAL A 66 1.38 -0.39 -16.83
CA VAL A 66 1.06 0.65 -17.80
C VAL A 66 1.61 1.97 -17.26
N THR A 67 2.27 2.75 -18.11
CA THR A 67 2.78 4.08 -17.78
C THR A 67 2.24 5.10 -18.78
N GLY A 68 2.03 6.33 -18.32
CA GLY A 68 1.77 7.49 -19.17
C GLY A 68 2.54 8.70 -18.67
N GLY A 69 2.82 9.65 -19.56
CA GLY A 69 3.58 10.86 -19.31
C GLY A 69 3.83 11.62 -20.59
#